data_AF-W0ACN4-F1
#
_entry.id   AF-W0ACN4-F1
#
_cell.length_a   1.000
_cell.length_b   1.000
_cell.length_c   1.000
_cell.angle_alpha   90.00
_cell.angle_beta   90.00
_cell.angle_gamma   90.00
#
_symmetry.space_group_name_H-M   'P 1'
#
loop_
_entity.id
_entity.type
_entity.pdbx_description
1 polymer ?
#
loop_
_entity_poly.entity_id
_entity_poly.type
_entity_poly.pdbx_seq_one_letter_code
_entity_poly.pdbx_strand_id
1 'polypeptide(L)'
;MDQLSSVLLIKALDGLSARAVVTANNIANASTPGYRPMRVSFEAELSQAAAGGPAAAASVMPRIETMADRGFGTDLRLDLELATASSTAARYTALVEVLSRQLQMQSLAARGSL
;
A
#
# COMPACT_ATOMS: atom_id res chain seq x y z
N MET A 1 -8.42 16.39 -12.91
CA MET A 1 -7.37 15.51 -12.35
C MET A 1 -6.73 14.80 -13.53
N ASP A 2 -5.40 14.77 -13.58
CA ASP A 2 -4.71 13.96 -14.60
C ASP A 2 -4.93 12.47 -14.32
N GLN A 3 -5.20 11.68 -15.35
CA GLN A 3 -5.56 10.26 -15.25
C GLN A 3 -4.46 9.46 -14.55
N LEU A 4 -3.19 9.78 -14.80
CA LEU A 4 -2.05 9.12 -14.17
C LEU A 4 -2.09 9.26 -12.66
N SER A 5 -2.37 10.47 -12.16
CA SER A 5 -2.44 10.73 -10.72
C SER A 5 -3.53 9.90 -10.04
N SER A 6 -4.68 9.68 -10.71
CA SER A 6 -5.79 8.91 -10.15
C SER A 6 -5.44 7.45 -10.02
N VAL A 7 -4.83 6.91 -11.07
CA VAL A 7 -4.36 5.52 -11.09
C VAL A 7 -3.30 5.30 -10.03
N LEU A 8 -2.33 6.21 -9.88
CA LEU A 8 -1.28 6.10 -8.87
C LEU A 8 -1.85 6.09 -7.44
N LEU A 9 -2.82 6.95 -7.13
CA LEU A 9 -3.48 6.96 -5.81
C LEU A 9 -4.21 5.65 -5.53
N ILE A 10 -5.01 5.17 -6.49
CA ILE A 10 -5.76 3.91 -6.34
C ILE A 10 -4.80 2.73 -6.14
N LYS A 11 -3.75 2.64 -6.95
CA LYS A 11 -2.76 1.56 -6.83
C LYS A 11 -1.94 1.63 -5.55
N ALA A 12 -1.65 2.83 -5.06
CA ALA A 12 -1.00 2.98 -3.77
C ALA A 12 -1.90 2.53 -2.61
N LEU A 13 -3.22 2.81 -2.70
CA LEU A 13 -4.22 2.31 -1.74
C LEU A 13 -4.33 0.77 -1.78
N ASP A 14 -4.32 0.15 -2.96
CA ASP A 14 -4.31 -1.31 -3.11
C ASP A 14 -3.10 -1.94 -2.39
N GLY A 15 -1.91 -1.39 -2.64
CA GLY A 15 -0.67 -1.86 -2.02
C GLY A 15 -0.62 -1.65 -0.51
N LEU A 16 -1.10 -0.51 -0.02
CA LEU A 16 -1.22 -0.24 1.41
C LEU A 16 -2.23 -1.18 2.09
N SER A 17 -3.35 -1.48 1.44
CA SER A 17 -4.36 -2.42 1.94
C SER A 17 -3.79 -3.83 2.05
N ALA A 18 -3.11 -4.30 1.00
CA ALA A 18 -2.43 -5.60 1.02
C ALA A 18 -1.40 -5.68 2.14
N ARG A 19 -0.58 -4.63 2.32
CA ARG A 19 0.38 -4.56 3.42
C ARG A 19 -0.28 -4.57 4.79
N ALA A 20 -1.40 -3.88 4.98
CA ALA A 20 -2.12 -3.90 6.25
C ALA A 20 -2.59 -5.32 6.61
N VAL A 21 -3.14 -6.06 5.64
CA VAL A 21 -3.55 -7.46 5.82
C VAL A 21 -2.35 -8.36 6.16
N VAL A 22 -1.25 -8.25 5.42
CA VAL A 22 -0.05 -9.06 5.67
C VAL A 22 0.57 -8.75 7.03
N THR A 23 0.68 -7.47 7.40
CA THR A 23 1.22 -7.04 8.71
C THR A 23 0.34 -7.55 9.86
N ALA A 24 -0.98 -7.49 9.72
CA ALA A 24 -1.90 -8.04 10.71
C ALA A 24 -1.73 -9.57 10.87
N ASN A 25 -1.55 -10.30 9.77
CA ASN A 25 -1.27 -11.73 9.80
C ASN A 25 0.07 -12.03 10.49
N ASN A 26 1.11 -11.24 10.23
CA ASN A 26 2.41 -11.38 10.87
C ASN A 26 2.29 -11.18 12.39
N ILE A 27 1.63 -10.11 12.83
CA ILE A 27 1.42 -9.80 14.25
C ILE A 27 0.63 -10.93 14.94
N ALA A 28 -0.45 -11.41 14.31
CA ALA A 28 -1.29 -12.46 14.88
C ALA A 28 -0.56 -13.81 15.06
N ASN A 29 0.42 -14.10 14.19
CA ASN A 29 1.15 -15.38 14.19
C ASN A 29 2.59 -15.25 14.68
N ALA A 30 2.98 -14.11 15.25
CA ALA A 30 4.37 -13.85 15.66
C ALA A 30 4.93 -14.87 16.66
N SER A 31 4.07 -15.40 17.52
CA SER A 31 4.43 -16.40 18.53
C SER A 31 4.11 -17.84 18.10
N THR A 32 3.69 -18.06 16.85
CA THR A 32 3.34 -19.38 16.33
C THR A 32 4.61 -20.11 15.86
N PRO A 33 4.97 -21.28 16.45
CA PRO A 33 6.13 -22.04 16.02
C PRO A 33 6.09 -22.39 14.53
N GLY A 34 7.18 -22.15 13.82
CA GLY A 34 7.30 -22.45 12.39
C GLY A 34 6.57 -21.49 11.46
N TYR A 35 5.95 -20.41 11.97
CA TYR A 35 5.37 -19.36 11.14
C TYR A 35 6.45 -18.64 10.33
N ARG A 36 6.13 -18.34 9.06
CA ARG A 36 7.02 -17.62 8.15
C ARG A 36 6.40 -16.26 7.82
N PRO A 37 6.98 -15.15 8.30
CA PRO A 37 6.48 -13.82 8.01
C PRO A 37 6.46 -13.53 6.51
N MET A 38 5.49 -12.71 6.11
CA MET A 38 5.34 -12.26 4.72
C MET A 38 5.55 -10.75 4.64
N ARG A 39 5.92 -10.27 3.45
CA ARG A 39 6.03 -8.84 3.13
C ARG A 39 5.27 -8.52 1.86
N VAL A 40 4.90 -7.26 1.71
CA VAL A 40 4.31 -6.73 0.47
C VAL A 40 5.29 -5.79 -0.21
N SER A 41 5.47 -5.95 -1.51
CA SER A 41 6.26 -5.08 -2.38
C SER A 41 5.37 -4.53 -3.49
N PHE A 42 5.35 -3.20 -3.66
CA PHE A 42 4.65 -2.56 -4.78
C PHE A 42 5.18 -1.17 -5.11
N GLU A 43 5.74 -0.44 -4.15
CA GLU A 43 6.07 0.98 -4.32
C GLU A 43 7.14 1.23 -5.37
N ALA A 44 8.17 0.38 -5.42
CA ALA A 44 9.24 0.51 -6.40
C ALA A 44 8.70 0.34 -7.83
N GLU A 45 7.85 -0.66 -8.04
CA GLU A 45 7.19 -0.90 -9.33
C GLU A 45 6.20 0.19 -9.68
N LEU A 46 5.42 0.66 -8.72
CA LEU A 46 4.49 1.76 -8.94
C LEU A 46 5.24 3.04 -9.33
N SER A 47 6.36 3.32 -8.67
CA SER A 47 7.24 4.45 -8.99
C SER A 47 7.86 4.33 -10.37
N GLN A 48 8.29 3.14 -10.78
CA GLN A 48 8.83 2.90 -12.13
C GLN A 48 7.74 3.00 -13.20
N ALA A 49 6.58 2.40 -12.94
CA ALA A 49 5.44 2.38 -13.85
C ALA A 49 4.83 3.78 -14.05
N ALA A 50 4.98 4.68 -13.07
CA ALA A 50 4.58 6.08 -13.21
C ALA A 50 5.24 6.76 -14.43
N ALA A 51 6.49 6.42 -14.75
CA ALA A 51 7.19 6.94 -15.93
C ALA A 51 6.65 6.36 -17.26
N GLY A 52 5.99 5.20 -17.21
CA GLY A 52 5.35 4.54 -18.36
C GLY A 52 3.91 5.00 -18.63
N GLY A 53 3.37 5.92 -17.83
CA GLY A 53 2.03 6.48 -17.99
C GLY A 53 0.90 5.64 -17.36
N PRO A 54 -0.37 6.06 -17.54
CA PRO A 54 -1.51 5.52 -16.80
C PRO A 54 -1.72 4.01 -16.96
N ALA A 55 -1.53 3.48 -18.17
CA ALA A 55 -1.72 2.06 -18.43
C ALA A 55 -0.67 1.18 -17.73
N ALA A 56 0.60 1.62 -17.71
CA ALA A 56 1.66 0.93 -16.98
C ALA A 56 1.42 0.99 -15.47
N ALA A 57 1.04 2.15 -14.93
CA ALA A 57 0.68 2.26 -13.52
C ALA A 57 -0.51 1.35 -13.16
N ALA A 58 -1.51 1.25 -14.03
CA ALA A 58 -2.70 0.44 -13.82
C ALA A 58 -2.43 -1.09 -13.81
N SER A 59 -1.33 -1.55 -14.40
CA SER A 59 -0.96 -2.98 -14.40
C SER A 59 -0.18 -3.41 -13.15
N VAL A 60 0.29 -2.46 -12.33
CA VAL A 60 1.01 -2.79 -11.09
C VAL A 60 0.08 -3.51 -10.12
N MET A 61 0.55 -4.63 -9.58
CA MET A 61 -0.13 -5.40 -8.55
C MET A 61 0.79 -5.57 -7.34
N PRO A 62 0.27 -5.48 -6.11
CA PRO A 62 1.06 -5.76 -4.93
C PRO A 62 1.51 -7.23 -4.93
N ARG A 63 2.82 -7.46 -4.74
CA ARG A 63 3.35 -8.81 -4.58
C ARG A 63 3.53 -9.14 -3.12
N ILE A 64 3.11 -10.34 -2.75
CA ILE A 64 3.28 -10.89 -1.40
C ILE A 64 4.41 -11.93 -1.48
N GLU A 65 5.43 -11.74 -0.66
CA GLU A 65 6.61 -12.58 -0.64
C GLU A 65 6.83 -13.10 0.77
N THR A 66 7.07 -14.41 0.92
CA THR A 66 7.52 -14.98 2.18
C THR A 66 8.95 -14.50 2.45
N MET A 67 9.20 -13.98 3.65
CA MET A 67 10.53 -13.56 4.04
C MET A 67 11.45 -14.78 4.10
N ALA A 68 12.64 -14.65 3.50
CA ALA A 68 13.65 -15.69 3.59
C ALA A 68 13.98 -15.97 5.06
N ASP A 69 14.12 -17.26 5.38
CA ASP A 69 14.60 -17.70 6.67
C ASP A 69 16.04 -17.18 6.84
N ARG A 70 16.24 -16.16 7.69
CA ARG A 70 17.59 -15.63 7.96
C ARG A 70 18.36 -16.49 8.96
N GLY A 71 17.91 -17.71 9.23
CA GLY A 71 18.53 -18.63 10.16
C GLY A 71 18.07 -18.39 11.60
N PHE A 72 18.53 -19.28 12.48
CA PHE A 72 18.19 -19.29 13.90
C PHE A 72 18.41 -17.92 14.56
N GLY A 73 17.35 -17.33 15.12
CA GLY A 73 17.42 -16.20 16.02
C GLY A 73 16.97 -14.84 15.49
N THR A 74 16.47 -14.74 14.26
CA THR A 74 15.68 -13.56 13.86
C THR A 74 14.20 -13.83 14.05
N ASP A 75 13.76 -13.84 15.30
CA ASP A 75 12.33 -13.79 15.63
C ASP A 75 11.69 -12.54 14.99
N LEU A 76 10.42 -12.67 14.62
CA LEU A 76 9.65 -11.55 14.09
C LEU A 76 9.65 -10.42 15.12
N ARG A 77 10.21 -9.27 14.74
CA ARG A 77 10.23 -8.07 15.57
C ARG A 77 8.85 -7.42 15.60
N LEU A 78 8.02 -7.83 16.56
CA LEU A 78 6.66 -7.34 16.77
C LEU A 78 6.57 -5.81 16.87
N ASP A 79 7.56 -5.18 17.48
CA ASP A 79 7.64 -3.72 17.60
C ASP A 79 7.79 -3.04 16.22
N LEU A 80 8.57 -3.63 15.31
CA LEU A 80 8.70 -3.15 13.93
C LEU A 80 7.43 -3.42 13.11
N GLU A 81 6.77 -4.56 13.32
CA GLU A 81 5.49 -4.85 12.65
C GLU A 81 4.40 -3.87 13.11
N LEU A 82 4.34 -3.52 14.40
CA LEU A 82 3.42 -2.51 14.91
C LEU A 82 3.72 -1.12 14.35
N ALA A 83 4.99 -0.74 14.28
CA ALA A 83 5.40 0.51 13.63
C ALA A 83 5.00 0.52 12.14
N THR A 84 5.15 -0.62 11.45
CA THR A 84 4.75 -0.79 10.05
C THR A 84 3.23 -0.68 9.88
N ALA A 85 2.44 -1.26 10.79
CA ALA A 85 0.99 -1.15 10.79
C ALA A 85 0.55 0.31 10.96
N SER A 86 1.13 1.01 11.95
CA SER A 86 0.84 2.43 12.20
C SER A 86 1.19 3.31 11.00
N SER A 87 2.40 3.15 10.43
CA SER A 87 2.79 3.91 9.23
C SER A 87 1.91 3.60 8.03
N THR A 88 1.48 2.34 7.86
CA THR A 88 0.61 1.94 6.75
C THR A 88 -0.76 2.59 6.88
N ALA A 89 -1.35 2.57 8.08
CA ALA A 89 -2.62 3.22 8.36
C ALA A 89 -2.56 4.73 8.13
N ALA A 90 -1.52 5.41 8.64
CA ALA A 90 -1.34 6.85 8.46
C ALA A 90 -1.24 7.23 6.97
N ARG A 91 -0.46 6.49 6.18
CA ARG A 91 -0.33 6.71 4.74
C ARG A 91 -1.66 6.46 4.02
N TYR A 92 -2.37 5.40 4.37
CA TYR A 92 -3.65 5.07 3.75
C TYR A 92 -4.67 6.20 3.97
N THR A 93 -4.83 6.66 5.21
CA THR A 93 -5.73 7.77 5.54
C THR A 93 -5.37 9.04 4.77
N ALA A 94 -4.08 9.39 4.71
CA ALA A 94 -3.62 10.56 3.96
C ALA A 94 -3.95 10.47 2.46
N LEU A 95 -3.80 9.29 1.84
CA LEU A 95 -4.15 9.10 0.42
C LEU A 95 -5.66 9.16 0.18
N VAL A 96 -6.47 8.64 1.10
CA VAL A 96 -7.94 8.76 1.03
C VAL A 96 -8.38 10.22 1.14
N GLU A 97 -7.77 11.01 2.02
CA GLU A 97 -8.04 12.44 2.13
C GLU A 97 -7.70 13.20 0.84
N VAL A 98 -6.54 12.90 0.23
CA VAL A 98 -6.14 13.49 -1.06
C VAL A 98 -7.14 13.14 -2.16
N LEU A 99 -7.53 11.87 -2.27
CA LEU A 99 -8.52 11.42 -3.26
C LEU A 99 -9.86 12.11 -3.04
N SER A 100 -10.33 12.20 -1.80
CA SER A 100 -11.59 12.84 -1.44
C SER A 100 -11.60 14.33 -1.83
N ARG A 101 -10.51 15.05 -1.53
CA ARG A 101 -10.35 16.46 -1.91
C ARG A 101 -10.37 16.66 -3.42
N GLN A 102 -9.77 15.75 -4.19
CA GLN A 102 -9.77 15.82 -5.65
C GLN A 102 -11.16 15.59 -6.25
N LEU A 103 -11.91 14.61 -5.73
CA LEU A 103 -13.29 14.36 -6.14
C LEU A 103 -14.20 15.54 -5.82
N GLN A 104 -14.02 16.18 -4.65
CA GLN A 104 -14.74 17.40 -4.29
C GLN A 104 -14.46 18.52 -5.32
N MET A 105 -13.20 18.77 -5.67
CA MET A 105 -12.85 19.78 -6.68
C MET A 105 -13.44 19.46 -8.06
N GLN A 106 -13.44 18.20 -8.49
CA GLN A 106 -14.08 17.79 -9.75
C GLN A 106 -15.60 18.01 -9.73
N SER A 107 -16.25 17.69 -8.62
CA SER A 107 -17.70 17.88 -8.48
C SER A 107 -18.12 19.36 -8.50
N LEU A 108 -17.28 20.25 -7.94
CA LEU A 108 -17.51 21.70 -7.97
C LEU A 108 -17.36 22.25 -9.39
N ALA A 109 -16.31 21.84 -10.12
CA ALA A 109 -16.09 22.26 -11.50
C ALA A 109 -17.22 21.81 -12.44
N ALA A 110 -17.73 20.58 -12.27
CA ALA A 110 -18.84 20.06 -13.08
C ALA A 110 -20.20 20.73 -12.76
N ARG A 111 -20.37 21.28 -11.55
CA ARG A 111 -21.60 21.99 -11.14
C ARG A 111 -21.58 23.48 -11.47
N GLY A 112 -20.40 24.11 -11.45
CA GLY A 112 -20.24 25.54 -11.77
C GLY A 112 -20.17 25.86 -13.27
N SER A 113 -20.29 24.85 -14.14
CA SER A 113 -20.31 25.01 -15.60
C SER A 113 -21.73 25.07 -16.20
N LEU A 114 -22.74 25.47 -15.41
CA LEU A 114 -24.12 25.76 -15.80
C LEU A 114 -24.47 27.19 -15.41
#